data_AF-A0AA38FIN3-F1
#
_entry.id   AF-A0AA38FIN3-F1
#
_cell.length_a   1.000
_cell.length_b   1.000
_cell.length_c   1.000
_cell.angle_alpha   90.00
_cell.angle_beta   90.00
_cell.angle_gamma   90.00
#
_symmetry.space_group_name_H-M   'P 1'
#
loop_
_entity.id
_entity.type
_entity.pdbx_description
1 polymer ?
#
loop_
_entity_poly.entity_id
_entity_poly.type
_entity_poly.pdbx_seq_one_letter_code
_entity_poly.pdbx_strand_id
1 'polypeptide(L)' 'NPDMAGGGGIIRDHEGDWILAYVGPLGIQSNNVAEARALLRGVILAKER' A
#
# COMPACT_ATOMS: atom_id res chain seq x y z
N ASN A 1 -10.20 14.23 -6.54
CA ASN A 1 -9.55 15.15 -5.58
C ASN A 1 -8.05 14.93 -5.60
N PRO A 2 -7.29 15.62 -6.46
CA PRO A 2 -5.83 15.50 -6.53
C PRO A 2 -5.14 16.42 -5.50
N ASP A 3 -4.30 15.85 -4.64
CA ASP A 3 -3.45 16.55 -3.67
C ASP A 3 -2.27 15.66 -3.29
N MET A 4 -1.38 16.14 -2.40
CA MET A 4 -0.31 15.36 -1.80
C MET A 4 -0.86 14.13 -1.10
N ALA A 5 -0.47 12.95 -1.60
CA ALA A 5 -0.91 11.66 -1.10
C ALA A 5 0.25 10.82 -0.56
N GLY A 6 -0.03 10.09 0.51
CA GLY A 6 0.75 8.93 0.95
C GLY A 6 -0.04 7.65 0.72
N GLY A 7 0.63 6.50 0.86
CA GLY A 7 -0.03 5.21 0.82
C GLY A 7 0.76 4.15 1.56
N GLY A 8 0.07 3.12 2.00
CA GLY A 8 0.67 2.05 2.80
C GLY A 8 -0.29 0.88 2.99
N GLY A 9 0.18 -0.13 3.71
CA GLY A 9 -0.58 -1.33 3.98
C GLY A 9 0.11 -2.24 4.99
N ILE A 10 -0.65 -3.22 5.45
CA ILE A 10 -0.20 -4.27 6.36
C ILE A 10 -0.45 -5.60 5.66
N ILE A 11 0.56 -6.46 5.61
CA ILE A 11 0.44 -7.84 5.14
C ILE A 11 0.35 -8.74 6.37
N ARG A 12 -0.63 -9.63 6.34
CA ARG A 12 -0.85 -10.65 7.36
C ARG A 12 -0.88 -12.02 6.70
N ASP A 13 -0.58 -13.05 7.46
CA ASP A 13 -0.85 -14.42 7.01
C ASP A 13 -2.35 -14.76 7.14
N HIS A 14 -2.66 -16.02 6.86
CA HIS A 14 -4.01 -16.58 6.91
C HIS A 14 -4.58 -16.71 8.34
N GLU A 15 -3.74 -16.71 9.37
CA GLU A 15 -4.15 -16.70 10.78
C GLU A 15 -4.38 -15.27 11.30
N GLY A 16 -3.96 -14.27 10.52
CA GLY A 16 -4.07 -12.86 10.84
C GLY A 16 -2.83 -12.31 11.51
N ASP A 17 -1.75 -13.10 11.61
CA ASP A 17 -0.50 -12.67 12.20
C ASP A 17 0.23 -11.70 11.29
N TRP A 18 0.90 -10.72 11.92
CA TRP A 18 1.57 -9.65 11.21
C TRP A 18 2.86 -10.16 10.55
N ILE A 19 2.98 -9.98 9.24
CA ILE A 19 4.21 -10.30 8.49
C ILE A 19 5.04 -9.02 8.27
N LEU A 20 4.43 -7.98 7.71
CA LEU A 20 5.11 -6.71 7.44
C LEU A 20 4.13 -5.54 7.28
N ALA A 21 4.64 -4.32 7.45
CA ALA A 21 3.93 -3.09 7.12
C ALA A 21 4.79 -2.23 6.20
N TYR A 22 4.15 -1.45 5.34
CA TYR A 22 4.82 -0.51 4.45
C TYR A 22 4.06 0.80 4.38
N VAL A 23 4.79 1.90 4.22
CA VAL A 23 4.24 3.24 4.00
C VAL A 23 5.21 4.03 3.15
N GLY A 24 4.72 5.00 2.38
CA GLY A 24 5.57 5.95 1.69
C GLY A 24 4.80 7.09 1.01
N PRO A 25 5.51 8.17 0.64
CA PRO A 25 4.94 9.23 -0.15
C PRO A 25 4.62 8.73 -1.56
N LEU A 26 3.53 9.20 -2.15
CA LEU A 26 3.13 8.88 -3.53
C LEU A 26 3.01 10.12 -4.43
N GLY A 27 3.25 11.32 -3.88
CA GLY A 27 3.19 12.58 -4.63
C GLY A 27 1.78 13.11 -4.83
N ILE A 28 1.62 14.07 -5.74
CA ILE A 28 0.32 14.66 -6.07
C ILE A 28 -0.45 13.74 -7.01
N GLN A 29 -1.59 13.24 -6.57
CA GLN A 29 -2.48 12.39 -7.35
C GLN A 29 -3.87 12.34 -6.74
N SER A 30 -4.86 11.77 -7.45
CA SER A 30 -6.18 11.54 -6.87
C SER A 30 -6.16 10.42 -5.83
N ASN A 31 -7.10 10.48 -4.88
CA ASN A 31 -7.32 9.46 -3.87
C ASN A 31 -7.41 8.03 -4.47
N ASN A 32 -8.18 7.85 -5.55
CA ASN A 32 -8.33 6.53 -6.18
C ASN A 32 -7.00 5.99 -6.74
N VAL A 33 -6.16 6.86 -7.32
CA VAL A 33 -4.84 6.44 -7.83
C VAL A 33 -3.90 6.13 -6.65
N ALA A 34 -3.99 6.88 -5.55
CA ALA A 34 -3.21 6.60 -4.35
C ALA A 34 -3.52 5.23 -3.75
N GLU A 35 -4.81 4.90 -3.60
CA GLU A 35 -5.26 3.60 -3.11
C GLU A 35 -4.82 2.46 -4.04
N ALA A 36 -5.01 2.61 -5.36
CA ALA A 36 -4.60 1.61 -6.34
C ALA A 36 -3.07 1.36 -6.33
N ARG A 37 -2.26 2.42 -6.18
CA ARG A 37 -0.80 2.30 -6.08
C ARG A 37 -0.36 1.67 -4.77
N ALA A 38 -0.98 2.04 -3.65
CA ALA A 38 -0.72 1.43 -2.36
C ALA A 38 -1.03 -0.08 -2.40
N LEU A 39 -2.15 -0.46 -3.03
CA LEU A 39 -2.52 -1.86 -3.24
C LEU A 39 -1.52 -2.61 -4.12
N LEU A 40 -1.16 -2.06 -5.29
CA LEU A 40 -0.20 -2.70 -6.19
C LEU A 40 1.15 -2.95 -5.49
N ARG A 41 1.63 -1.98 -4.71
CA ARG A 41 2.86 -2.15 -3.91
C ARG A 41 2.72 -3.28 -2.89
N GLY A 42 1.57 -3.40 -2.22
CA GLY A 42 1.29 -4.48 -1.29
C GLY A 42 1.30 -5.86 -1.96
N VAL A 43 0.70 -5.99 -3.14
CA VAL A 43 0.69 -7.24 -3.92
C VAL A 43 2.10 -7.63 -4.36
N ILE A 44 2.92 -6.68 -4.81
CA ILE A 44 4.31 -6.94 -5.19
C ILE A 44 5.10 -7.43 -3.96
N LEU A 45 4.98 -6.75 -2.83
CA LEU A 45 5.64 -7.15 -1.57
C LEU A 45 5.17 -8.53 -1.09
N ALA A 46 3.88 -8.85 -1.23
CA ALA A 46 3.35 -10.15 -0.84
C ALA A 46 3.87 -11.29 -1.72
N LYS A 47 4.17 -11.03 -3.01
CA LYS A 47 4.74 -12.02 -3.92
C LYS A 47 6.23 -12.31 -3.63
N GLU A 48 6.95 -11.34 -3.08
CA GLU A 48 8.38 -11.45 -2.75
C GLU A 48 8.65 -12.07 -1.37
N ARG A 49 7.60 -12.54 -0.68
CA ARG A 49 7.65 -13.15 0.66
C ARG A 49 7.07 -14.55 0.61
#